data_AF-A0A1H6FDP2-F1
#
_entry.id   AF-A0A1H6FDP2-F1
#
_cell.length_a   1.000
_cell.length_b   1.000
_cell.length_c   1.000
_cell.angle_alpha   90.00
_cell.angle_beta   90.00
_cell.angle_gamma   90.00
#
_symmetry.space_group_name_H-M   'P 1'
#
loop_
_entity.id
_entity.type
_entity.pdbx_description
1 polymer ?
#
loop_
_entity_poly.entity_id
_entity_poly.type
_entity_poly.pdbx_seq_one_letter_code
_entity_poly.pdbx_strand_id
1 'polypeptide(L)'
;MQHYIRFYLLLSLLLCSPLALAEKAPLQGGVHFELPDWFKSSFLELPEDVVESQASGKMLMLMFHQDSCPYCAKLIQDNLGQDNIRTYLQQHFEVLGINLWGDRELTDLDGAVLTEKTFSQKHRVWATPTLFFLDKQGQLVFRINGYYPPEKFLSALSYVADKQYTKQSFLNYFRHQKSTMQAEATIPEASVSKDFFASPPYHLAQDGGDKPLAVLFETPDCLECQNLYPQVFNQAATRKRLAAYYVVRLDPHSDTPLITPDGKRSSARQWAQSLQINYLPSLVLFDKQQEVLRIAAMFKAFHVQSLLDYVSSGAYQRETNIQRYLHNRADGLREKGITVNLWD
;
A
#
# COMPACT_ATOMS: atom_id res chain seq x y z
N MET A 1 -47.53 47.37 64.73
CA MET A 1 -47.70 47.38 63.26
C MET A 1 -46.90 46.22 62.70
N GLN A 2 -47.59 45.24 62.11
CA GLN A 2 -47.03 44.00 61.57
C GLN A 2 -46.23 44.28 60.29
N HIS A 3 -45.00 43.79 60.18
CA HIS A 3 -44.27 43.72 58.92
C HIS A 3 -44.05 42.25 58.54
N TYR A 4 -44.76 41.84 57.49
CA TYR A 4 -44.65 40.54 56.85
C TYR A 4 -43.37 40.47 56.02
N ILE A 5 -42.46 39.55 56.36
CA ILE A 5 -41.30 39.21 55.53
C ILE A 5 -41.75 38.13 54.55
N ARG A 6 -41.89 38.49 53.26
CA ARG A 6 -42.18 37.55 52.17
C ARG A 6 -40.89 36.81 51.77
N PHE A 7 -40.88 35.50 51.98
CA PHE A 7 -39.84 34.58 51.55
C PHE A 7 -40.02 34.30 50.04
N TYR A 8 -39.11 34.79 49.18
CA TYR A 8 -39.07 34.41 47.77
C TYR A 8 -38.12 33.23 47.60
N LEU A 9 -38.68 32.03 47.41
CA LEU A 9 -37.95 30.83 47.04
C LEU A 9 -37.58 30.91 45.55
N LEU A 10 -36.33 31.27 45.24
CA LEU A 10 -35.78 31.22 43.88
C LEU A 10 -35.48 29.76 43.54
N LEU A 11 -36.37 29.12 42.78
CA LEU A 11 -36.18 27.78 42.22
C LEU A 11 -35.19 27.86 41.06
N SER A 12 -33.91 27.61 41.33
CA SER A 12 -32.86 27.50 40.31
C SER A 12 -33.05 26.24 39.48
N LEU A 13 -33.69 26.35 38.31
CA LEU A 13 -33.70 25.31 37.28
C LEU A 13 -32.27 25.13 36.75
N LEU A 14 -31.56 24.12 37.28
CA LEU A 14 -30.37 23.56 36.63
C LEU A 14 -30.83 22.93 35.30
N LEU A 15 -30.70 23.69 34.21
CA LEU A 15 -30.71 23.17 32.85
C LEU A 15 -29.50 22.24 32.68
N CYS A 16 -29.69 20.97 33.04
CA CYS A 16 -28.78 19.91 32.67
C CYS A 16 -28.98 19.65 31.16
N SER A 17 -28.38 20.47 30.31
CA SER A 17 -28.32 20.18 28.87
C SER A 17 -27.63 18.83 28.71
N PRO A 18 -28.25 17.82 28.08
CA PRO A 18 -27.55 16.60 27.76
C PRO A 18 -26.38 17.00 26.84
N LEU A 19 -25.15 16.74 27.29
CA LEU A 19 -23.99 16.72 26.43
C LEU A 19 -24.30 15.68 25.35
N ALA A 20 -24.79 16.14 24.20
CA ALA A 20 -24.84 15.32 23.00
C ALA A 20 -23.41 14.89 22.74
N LEU A 21 -23.11 13.61 22.97
CA LEU A 21 -21.86 13.03 22.49
C LEU A 21 -21.85 13.30 20.97
N ALA A 22 -20.94 14.15 20.52
CA ALA A 22 -20.80 14.42 19.10
C ALA A 22 -20.52 13.08 18.41
N GLU A 23 -21.47 12.63 17.59
CA GLU A 23 -21.34 11.39 16.84
C GLU A 23 -20.13 11.51 15.91
N LYS A 24 -19.25 10.50 15.88
CA LYS A 24 -18.08 10.51 15.00
C LYS A 24 -18.57 10.66 13.56
N ALA A 25 -17.90 11.49 12.76
CA ALA A 25 -18.23 11.62 11.34
C ALA A 25 -18.18 10.24 10.63
N PRO A 26 -18.89 10.04 9.51
CA PRO A 26 -18.93 8.76 8.83
C PRO A 26 -17.56 8.27 8.34
N LEU A 27 -17.36 6.94 8.40
CA LEU A 27 -16.32 6.25 7.62
C LEU A 27 -16.99 5.70 6.36
N GLN A 28 -16.48 6.08 5.19
CA GLN A 28 -17.04 5.72 3.88
C GLN A 28 -16.03 4.94 3.04
N GLY A 29 -16.50 4.34 1.93
CA GLY A 29 -15.65 3.67 0.95
C GLY A 29 -15.19 2.27 1.34
N GLY A 30 -15.58 1.74 2.51
CA GLY A 30 -15.44 0.32 2.81
C GLY A 30 -16.38 -0.50 1.92
N VAL A 31 -15.86 -1.55 1.28
CA VAL A 31 -16.66 -2.41 0.38
C VAL A 31 -16.53 -3.86 0.85
N HIS A 32 -17.67 -4.52 1.00
CA HIS A 32 -17.73 -5.94 1.27
C HIS A 32 -17.51 -6.75 -0.01
N PHE A 33 -16.86 -7.90 0.11
CA PHE A 33 -16.62 -8.83 -0.98
C PHE A 33 -16.57 -10.25 -0.41
N GLU A 34 -16.77 -11.23 -1.29
CA GLU A 34 -16.59 -12.64 -0.98
C GLU A 34 -15.38 -13.17 -1.76
N LEU A 35 -14.62 -14.08 -1.15
CA LEU A 35 -13.58 -14.80 -1.87
C LEU A 35 -14.23 -15.76 -2.88
N PRO A 36 -13.72 -15.86 -4.11
CA PRO A 36 -14.24 -16.80 -5.09
C PRO A 36 -14.22 -18.24 -4.59
N ASP A 37 -15.24 -19.02 -4.98
CA ASP A 37 -15.44 -20.43 -4.62
C ASP A 37 -14.30 -21.36 -5.04
N TRP A 38 -13.59 -21.01 -6.12
CA TRP A 38 -12.44 -21.73 -6.63
C TRP A 38 -11.14 -21.47 -5.86
N PHE A 39 -11.14 -20.60 -4.85
CA PHE A 39 -9.98 -20.45 -3.97
C PHE A 39 -9.71 -21.77 -3.23
N LYS A 40 -8.42 -22.06 -3.02
CA LYS A 40 -7.97 -23.27 -2.36
C LYS A 40 -8.55 -23.33 -0.94
N SER A 41 -9.25 -24.43 -0.65
CA SER A 41 -9.59 -24.80 0.72
C SER A 41 -8.36 -25.42 1.39
N SER A 42 -7.94 -24.86 2.52
CA SER A 42 -6.71 -25.25 3.20
C SER A 42 -6.85 -25.09 4.73
N PHE A 43 -6.11 -25.93 5.45
CA PHE A 43 -5.89 -25.84 6.89
C PHE A 43 -4.81 -24.82 7.28
N LEU A 44 -4.23 -24.09 6.31
CA LEU A 44 -3.14 -23.11 6.45
C LEU A 44 -1.80 -23.74 6.83
N GLU A 45 -1.56 -24.95 6.35
CA GLU A 45 -0.28 -25.64 6.45
C GLU A 45 0.53 -25.31 5.18
N LEU A 46 1.25 -24.17 5.19
CA LEU A 46 1.85 -23.63 3.95
C LEU A 46 2.85 -24.58 3.26
N PRO A 47 3.70 -25.34 3.96
CA PRO A 47 4.58 -26.33 3.31
C PRO A 47 3.78 -27.38 2.50
N GLU A 48 2.71 -27.92 3.09
CA GLU A 48 1.80 -28.89 2.50
C GLU A 48 1.05 -28.27 1.32
N ASP A 49 0.53 -27.04 1.49
CA ASP A 49 -0.16 -26.30 0.43
C ASP A 49 0.73 -26.09 -0.80
N VAL A 50 2.03 -25.82 -0.60
CA VAL A 50 3.02 -25.73 -1.69
C VAL A 50 3.16 -27.07 -2.39
N VAL A 51 3.35 -28.16 -1.65
CA VAL A 51 3.50 -29.52 -2.23
C VAL A 51 2.25 -29.94 -3.02
N GLU A 52 1.06 -29.68 -2.50
CA GLU A 52 -0.21 -30.00 -3.17
C GLU A 52 -0.41 -29.17 -4.45
N SER A 53 -0.08 -27.88 -4.41
CA SER A 53 -0.14 -27.01 -5.58
C SER A 53 0.77 -27.53 -6.70
N GLN A 54 1.98 -27.96 -6.33
CA GLN A 54 2.93 -28.54 -7.27
C GLN A 54 2.48 -29.88 -7.86
N ALA A 55 1.89 -30.75 -7.05
CA ALA A 55 1.34 -32.03 -7.52
C ALA A 55 0.27 -31.80 -8.60
N SER A 56 -0.43 -30.67 -8.52
CA SER A 56 -1.40 -30.20 -9.52
C SER A 56 -0.79 -29.40 -10.68
N GLY A 57 0.54 -29.29 -10.75
CA GLY A 57 1.25 -28.54 -11.79
C GLY A 57 1.21 -27.01 -11.64
N LYS A 58 0.74 -26.50 -10.49
CA LYS A 58 0.51 -25.07 -10.22
C LYS A 58 1.48 -24.51 -9.18
N MET A 59 1.56 -23.19 -9.12
CA MET A 59 2.25 -22.45 -8.06
C MET A 59 1.26 -22.02 -6.97
N LEU A 60 1.73 -21.73 -5.75
CA LEU A 60 0.87 -21.20 -4.70
C LEU A 60 0.91 -19.67 -4.71
N MET A 61 -0.27 -19.04 -4.78
CA MET A 61 -0.45 -17.60 -4.59
C MET A 61 -1.20 -17.35 -3.28
N LEU A 62 -0.57 -16.66 -2.33
CA LEU A 62 -1.27 -16.19 -1.13
C LEU A 62 -1.87 -14.81 -1.40
N MET A 63 -3.17 -14.64 -1.16
CA MET A 63 -3.87 -13.37 -1.21
C MET A 63 -4.23 -12.91 0.19
N PHE A 64 -3.49 -11.91 0.69
CA PHE A 64 -3.79 -11.27 1.95
C PHE A 64 -4.94 -10.29 1.77
N HIS A 65 -5.98 -10.41 2.58
CA HIS A 65 -7.17 -9.60 2.53
C HIS A 65 -7.62 -9.16 3.92
N GLN A 66 -8.59 -8.25 3.99
CA GLN A 66 -9.31 -7.91 5.22
C GLN A 66 -10.73 -7.50 4.86
N ASP A 67 -11.62 -7.54 5.84
CA ASP A 67 -13.01 -7.10 5.66
C ASP A 67 -13.09 -5.61 5.31
N SER A 68 -14.17 -5.22 4.64
CA SER A 68 -14.42 -3.82 4.24
C SER A 68 -13.27 -3.18 3.45
N CYS A 69 -12.55 -3.98 2.64
CA CYS A 69 -11.41 -3.54 1.84
C CYS A 69 -11.81 -3.21 0.39
N PRO A 70 -11.90 -1.93 -0.01
CA PRO A 70 -12.30 -1.58 -1.37
C PRO A 70 -11.31 -1.99 -2.45
N TYR A 71 -10.02 -2.03 -2.14
CA TYR A 71 -9.01 -2.53 -3.08
C TYR A 71 -9.10 -4.04 -3.30
N CYS A 72 -9.52 -4.80 -2.28
CA CYS A 72 -9.71 -6.24 -2.36
C CYS A 72 -10.96 -6.54 -3.20
N ALA A 73 -12.05 -5.81 -2.94
CA ALA A 73 -13.25 -5.86 -3.77
C ALA A 73 -12.95 -5.53 -5.23
N LYS A 74 -12.15 -4.47 -5.48
CA LYS A 74 -11.72 -4.09 -6.83
C LYS A 74 -10.87 -5.17 -7.49
N LEU A 75 -9.91 -5.79 -6.79
CA LEU A 75 -9.13 -6.90 -7.34
C LEU A 75 -10.03 -8.06 -7.77
N ILE A 76 -11.00 -8.43 -6.92
CA ILE A 76 -11.91 -9.54 -7.20
C ILE A 76 -12.83 -9.21 -8.36
N GLN A 77 -13.44 -8.02 -8.38
CA GLN A 77 -14.38 -7.61 -9.41
C GLN A 77 -13.69 -7.35 -10.76
N ASP A 78 -12.66 -6.50 -10.77
CA ASP A 78 -12.07 -6.01 -12.01
C ASP A 78 -11.03 -6.96 -12.59
N ASN A 79 -10.33 -7.73 -11.76
CA ASN A 79 -9.31 -8.66 -12.25
C ASN A 79 -9.87 -10.09 -12.26
N LEU A 80 -10.28 -10.61 -11.09
CA LEU A 80 -10.74 -12.01 -10.99
C LEU A 80 -12.12 -12.24 -11.62
N GLY A 81 -12.88 -11.17 -11.86
CA GLY A 81 -14.13 -11.20 -12.61
C GLY A 81 -13.94 -11.33 -14.12
N GLN A 82 -12.75 -11.09 -14.66
CA GLN A 82 -12.47 -11.28 -16.08
C GLN A 82 -12.11 -12.74 -16.39
N ASP A 83 -12.79 -13.32 -17.38
CA ASP A 83 -12.64 -14.74 -17.74
C ASP A 83 -11.20 -15.10 -18.12
N ASN A 84 -10.49 -14.24 -18.85
CA ASN A 84 -9.10 -14.47 -19.24
C ASN A 84 -8.16 -14.54 -18.03
N ILE A 85 -8.30 -13.62 -17.06
CA ILE A 85 -7.48 -13.58 -15.85
C ILE A 85 -7.84 -14.74 -14.92
N ARG A 86 -9.14 -14.98 -14.71
CA ARG A 86 -9.63 -16.10 -13.88
C ARG A 86 -9.14 -17.44 -14.42
N THR A 87 -9.28 -17.66 -15.71
CA THR A 87 -8.82 -18.91 -16.36
C THR A 87 -7.32 -19.06 -16.24
N TYR A 88 -6.55 -18.00 -16.49
CA TYR A 88 -5.09 -18.03 -16.36
C TYR A 88 -4.67 -18.34 -14.92
N LEU A 89 -5.31 -17.73 -13.93
CA LEU A 89 -5.06 -18.04 -12.51
C LEU A 89 -5.33 -19.50 -12.20
N GLN A 90 -6.51 -20.02 -12.52
CA GLN A 90 -6.87 -21.40 -12.22
C GLN A 90 -5.98 -22.43 -12.94
N GLN A 91 -5.40 -22.07 -14.09
CA GLN A 91 -4.47 -22.92 -14.83
C GLN A 91 -3.06 -22.96 -14.21
N HIS A 92 -2.59 -21.85 -13.64
CA HIS A 92 -1.20 -21.69 -13.22
C HIS A 92 -1.00 -21.62 -11.70
N PHE A 93 -2.04 -21.29 -10.95
CA PHE A 93 -1.97 -21.00 -9.53
C PHE A 93 -3.09 -21.68 -8.74
N GLU A 94 -2.75 -22.20 -7.56
CA GLU A 94 -3.70 -22.36 -6.47
C GLU A 94 -3.69 -21.06 -5.65
N VAL A 95 -4.86 -20.53 -5.32
CA VAL A 95 -4.98 -19.23 -4.64
C VAL A 95 -5.53 -19.43 -3.25
N LEU A 96 -4.76 -19.06 -2.24
CA LEU A 96 -5.11 -19.19 -0.83
C LEU A 96 -5.36 -17.80 -0.21
N GLY A 97 -6.54 -17.59 0.34
CA GLY A 97 -6.86 -16.37 1.09
C GLY A 97 -6.26 -16.40 2.50
N ILE A 98 -5.57 -15.33 2.90
CA ILE A 98 -5.05 -15.11 4.25
C ILE A 98 -5.72 -13.86 4.83
N ASN A 99 -6.40 -14.00 5.96
CA ASN A 99 -7.01 -12.85 6.62
C ASN A 99 -5.95 -12.10 7.43
N LEU A 100 -5.71 -10.83 7.11
CA LEU A 100 -4.74 -9.97 7.77
C LEU A 100 -4.98 -9.82 9.29
N TRP A 101 -6.25 -9.94 9.71
CA TRP A 101 -6.68 -9.90 11.11
C TRP A 101 -7.05 -11.27 11.66
N GLY A 102 -6.84 -12.33 10.85
CA GLY A 102 -7.23 -13.69 11.18
C GLY A 102 -6.47 -14.25 12.38
N ASP A 103 -7.19 -15.04 13.16
CA ASP A 103 -6.70 -15.76 14.34
C ASP A 103 -6.62 -17.27 14.11
N ARG A 104 -6.84 -17.73 12.87
CA ARG A 104 -6.63 -19.14 12.53
C ARG A 104 -5.16 -19.49 12.68
N GLU A 105 -4.90 -20.69 13.17
CA GLU A 105 -3.57 -21.29 13.17
C GLU A 105 -3.08 -21.46 11.73
N LEU A 106 -1.81 -21.13 11.51
CA LEU A 106 -1.11 -21.18 10.24
C LEU A 106 0.32 -21.66 10.52
N THR A 107 0.76 -22.67 9.77
CA THR A 107 2.14 -23.14 9.77
C THR A 107 2.90 -22.45 8.64
N ASP A 108 3.88 -21.63 9.01
CA ASP A 108 4.74 -20.92 8.07
C ASP A 108 5.71 -21.89 7.37
N LEU A 109 6.33 -21.45 6.29
CA LEU A 109 7.26 -22.21 5.46
C LEU A 109 8.54 -22.64 6.20
N ASP A 110 8.85 -22.00 7.33
CA ASP A 110 9.93 -22.39 8.24
C ASP A 110 9.47 -23.37 9.36
N GLY A 111 8.22 -23.83 9.30
CA GLY A 111 7.61 -24.74 10.27
C GLY A 111 7.13 -24.07 11.56
N ALA A 112 7.24 -22.75 11.68
CA ALA A 112 6.70 -22.04 12.83
C ALA A 112 5.17 -22.00 12.78
N VAL A 113 4.52 -22.33 13.89
CA VAL A 113 3.07 -22.24 14.05
C VAL A 113 2.70 -20.88 14.64
N LEU A 114 1.85 -20.13 13.95
CA LEU A 114 1.45 -18.78 14.30
C LEU A 114 0.04 -18.47 13.79
N THR A 115 -0.52 -17.32 14.17
CA THR A 115 -1.80 -16.87 13.61
C THR A 115 -1.61 -16.16 12.26
N GLU A 116 -2.65 -16.11 11.42
CA GLU A 116 -2.63 -15.35 10.15
C GLU A 116 -2.18 -13.89 10.35
N LYS A 117 -2.64 -13.22 11.43
CA LYS A 117 -2.21 -11.85 11.77
C LYS A 117 -0.72 -11.75 12.14
N THR A 118 -0.19 -12.73 12.87
CA THR A 118 1.24 -12.77 13.23
C THR A 118 2.10 -13.09 12.01
N PHE A 119 1.63 -13.97 11.14
CA PHE A 119 2.26 -14.29 9.85
C PHE A 119 2.37 -13.05 8.98
N SER A 120 1.26 -12.35 8.82
CA SER A 120 1.18 -11.10 8.06
C SER A 120 2.15 -10.05 8.60
N GLN A 121 2.25 -9.89 9.92
CA GLN A 121 3.19 -8.96 10.56
C GLN A 121 4.65 -9.38 10.35
N LYS A 122 4.98 -10.67 10.55
CA LYS A 122 6.32 -11.24 10.31
C LYS A 122 6.81 -10.93 8.89
N HIS A 123 5.92 -11.08 7.89
CA HIS A 123 6.21 -10.83 6.48
C HIS A 123 5.96 -9.38 6.03
N ARG A 124 5.76 -8.45 6.97
CA ARG A 124 5.53 -7.01 6.73
C ARG A 124 4.42 -6.75 5.71
N VAL A 125 3.35 -7.52 5.78
CA VAL A 125 2.12 -7.28 5.01
C VAL A 125 1.35 -6.18 5.74
N TRP A 126 1.44 -4.97 5.21
CA TRP A 126 0.86 -3.79 5.83
C TRP A 126 -0.30 -3.19 5.03
N ALA A 127 -0.58 -3.69 3.83
CA ALA A 127 -1.67 -3.23 2.96
C ALA A 127 -2.40 -4.43 2.35
N THR A 128 -3.66 -4.22 1.96
CA THR A 128 -4.48 -5.23 1.30
C THR A 128 -5.10 -4.67 0.01
N PRO A 129 -5.20 -5.47 -1.06
CA PRO A 129 -4.68 -6.83 -1.15
C PRO A 129 -3.15 -6.82 -1.23
N THR A 130 -2.51 -7.81 -0.62
CA THR A 130 -1.09 -8.12 -0.90
C THR A 130 -1.05 -9.53 -1.47
N LEU A 131 -0.27 -9.76 -2.50
CA LEU A 131 -0.16 -11.06 -3.16
C LEU A 131 1.27 -11.58 -3.06
N PHE A 132 1.43 -12.77 -2.52
CA PHE A 132 2.70 -13.49 -2.49
C PHE A 132 2.65 -14.63 -3.49
N PHE A 133 3.68 -14.72 -4.32
CA PHE A 133 3.85 -15.82 -5.27
C PHE A 133 4.99 -16.69 -4.78
N LEU A 134 4.67 -17.95 -4.46
CA LEU A 134 5.62 -18.91 -3.93
C LEU A 134 6.04 -19.87 -5.04
N ASP A 135 7.33 -20.12 -5.13
CA ASP A 135 7.86 -21.11 -6.06
C ASP A 135 7.75 -22.53 -5.53
N LYS A 136 8.38 -23.43 -6.27
CA LYS A 136 8.40 -24.86 -6.00
C LYS A 136 9.10 -25.26 -4.70
N GLN A 137 9.85 -24.35 -4.10
CA GLN A 137 10.57 -24.56 -2.85
C GLN A 137 9.90 -23.75 -1.73
N GLY A 138 8.70 -23.22 -1.96
CA GLY A 138 8.02 -22.31 -1.05
C GLY A 138 8.69 -20.94 -0.95
N GLN A 139 9.63 -20.60 -1.82
CA GLN A 139 10.30 -19.30 -1.74
C GLN A 139 9.43 -18.21 -2.34
N LEU A 140 9.36 -17.06 -1.66
CA LEU A 140 8.69 -15.86 -2.19
C LEU A 140 9.48 -15.30 -3.38
N VAL A 141 8.97 -15.51 -4.60
CA VAL A 141 9.63 -15.07 -5.83
C VAL A 141 9.08 -13.77 -6.39
N PHE A 142 7.86 -13.41 -6.02
CA PHE A 142 7.26 -12.13 -6.40
C PHE A 142 6.24 -11.66 -5.39
N ARG A 143 6.13 -10.34 -5.23
CA ARG A 143 5.21 -9.69 -4.28
C ARG A 143 4.53 -8.50 -4.94
N ILE A 144 3.21 -8.45 -4.83
CA ILE A 144 2.39 -7.29 -5.22
C ILE A 144 1.83 -6.66 -3.94
N ASN A 145 2.04 -5.35 -3.77
CA ASN A 145 1.57 -4.58 -2.61
C ASN A 145 0.44 -3.62 -3.01
N GLY A 146 -0.79 -4.10 -3.08
CA GLY A 146 -1.97 -3.33 -3.46
C GLY A 146 -2.56 -3.74 -4.82
N TYR A 147 -3.42 -2.89 -5.36
CA TYR A 147 -4.13 -3.16 -6.61
C TYR A 147 -3.29 -2.83 -7.85
N TYR A 148 -3.14 -3.79 -8.76
CA TYR A 148 -2.64 -3.59 -10.12
C TYR A 148 -3.81 -3.67 -11.11
N PRO A 149 -3.90 -2.76 -12.10
CA PRO A 149 -4.91 -2.86 -13.17
C PRO A 149 -4.82 -4.17 -13.95
N PRO A 150 -5.92 -4.62 -14.61
CA PRO A 150 -6.03 -5.96 -15.20
C PRO A 150 -4.89 -6.35 -16.14
N GLU A 151 -4.50 -5.47 -17.07
CA GLU A 151 -3.40 -5.72 -18.01
C GLU A 151 -2.08 -6.00 -17.28
N LYS A 152 -1.71 -5.11 -16.35
CA LYS A 152 -0.48 -5.24 -15.57
C LYS A 152 -0.52 -6.44 -14.62
N PHE A 153 -1.69 -6.73 -14.08
CA PHE A 153 -1.90 -7.91 -13.24
C PHE A 153 -1.70 -9.19 -14.04
N LEU A 154 -2.29 -9.30 -15.24
CA LEU A 154 -2.07 -10.45 -16.12
C LEU A 154 -0.59 -10.60 -16.50
N SER A 155 0.09 -9.50 -16.85
CA SER A 155 1.54 -9.50 -17.06
C SER A 155 2.33 -9.99 -15.84
N ALA A 156 1.92 -9.64 -14.63
CA ALA A 156 2.55 -10.12 -13.41
C ALA A 156 2.34 -11.62 -13.22
N LEU A 157 1.15 -12.14 -13.51
CA LEU A 157 0.88 -13.58 -13.50
C LEU A 157 1.79 -14.32 -14.49
N SER A 158 1.90 -13.83 -15.73
CA SER A 158 2.78 -14.42 -16.75
C SER A 158 4.25 -14.32 -16.37
N TYR A 159 4.69 -13.19 -15.82
CA TYR A 159 6.05 -13.01 -15.32
C TYR A 159 6.44 -14.10 -14.29
N VAL A 160 5.52 -14.44 -13.39
CA VAL A 160 5.74 -15.48 -12.38
C VAL A 160 5.65 -16.88 -12.98
N ALA A 161 4.57 -17.18 -13.70
CA ALA A 161 4.31 -18.50 -14.28
C ALA A 161 5.44 -18.93 -15.25
N ASP A 162 5.93 -17.99 -16.06
CA ASP A 162 7.02 -18.21 -17.03
C ASP A 162 8.42 -18.08 -16.42
N LYS A 163 8.50 -17.90 -15.09
CA LYS A 163 9.74 -17.75 -14.31
C LYS A 163 10.66 -16.63 -14.79
N GLN A 164 10.10 -15.56 -15.32
CA GLN A 164 10.84 -14.41 -15.84
C GLN A 164 11.59 -13.65 -14.74
N TYR A 165 11.19 -13.83 -13.48
CA TYR A 165 11.92 -13.35 -12.30
C TYR A 165 13.35 -13.85 -12.18
N THR A 166 13.69 -14.97 -12.82
CA THR A 166 15.07 -15.49 -12.87
C THR A 166 15.95 -14.77 -13.91
N LYS A 167 15.34 -13.98 -14.81
CA LYS A 167 16.02 -13.38 -15.97
C LYS A 167 16.07 -11.86 -15.91
N GLN A 168 15.01 -11.24 -15.40
CA GLN A 168 14.88 -9.78 -15.40
C GLN A 168 13.92 -9.30 -14.30
N SER A 169 13.99 -8.02 -13.94
CA SER A 169 13.00 -7.40 -13.06
C SER A 169 11.63 -7.30 -13.75
N PHE A 170 10.56 -7.28 -12.96
CA PHE A 170 9.21 -7.13 -13.50
C PHE A 170 9.02 -5.79 -14.22
N LEU A 171 9.66 -4.72 -13.72
CA LEU A 171 9.63 -3.41 -14.38
C LEU A 171 10.19 -3.48 -15.82
N ASN A 172 11.30 -4.18 -16.03
CA ASN A 172 11.86 -4.36 -17.37
C ASN A 172 10.96 -5.25 -18.24
N TYR A 173 10.46 -6.35 -17.68
CA TYR A 173 9.54 -7.28 -18.37
C TYR A 173 8.29 -6.55 -18.87
N PHE A 174 7.60 -5.82 -17.98
CA PHE A 174 6.36 -5.12 -18.30
C PHE A 174 6.58 -3.99 -19.33
N ARG A 175 7.69 -3.27 -19.25
CA ARG A 175 8.03 -2.23 -20.22
C ARG A 175 8.22 -2.79 -21.63
N HIS A 176 8.92 -3.92 -21.77
CA HIS A 176 9.10 -4.56 -23.08
C HIS A 176 7.74 -4.99 -23.67
N GLN A 177 6.85 -5.55 -22.86
CA GLN A 177 5.49 -5.90 -23.28
C GLN A 177 4.67 -4.67 -23.69
N LYS A 178 4.71 -3.58 -22.92
CA LYS A 178 4.04 -2.32 -23.29
C LYS A 178 4.59 -1.70 -24.57
N SER A 179 5.91 -1.74 -24.78
CA SER A 179 6.52 -1.22 -26.01
C SER A 179 6.04 -1.95 -27.27
N THR A 180 5.54 -3.19 -27.13
CA THR A 180 4.91 -3.93 -28.22
C THR A 180 3.41 -3.67 -28.38
N MET A 181 2.74 -3.00 -27.43
CA MET A 181 1.28 -2.87 -27.38
C MET A 181 0.76 -1.43 -27.41
N GLN A 182 1.52 -0.42 -26.96
CA GLN A 182 1.08 0.99 -26.97
C GLN A 182 2.25 1.96 -27.18
N ALA A 183 2.12 2.83 -28.18
CA ALA A 183 2.89 4.05 -28.30
C ALA A 183 2.17 5.20 -27.57
N GLU A 184 2.94 5.97 -26.80
CA GLU A 184 2.69 7.34 -26.36
C GLU A 184 1.53 7.61 -25.37
N ALA A 185 1.88 7.61 -24.08
CA ALA A 185 1.16 8.37 -23.06
C ALA A 185 2.15 9.29 -22.34
N THR A 186 2.53 10.39 -23.00
CA THR A 186 3.45 11.38 -22.43
C THR A 186 2.74 12.17 -21.33
N ILE A 187 3.32 12.28 -20.13
CA ILE A 187 2.87 13.22 -19.11
C ILE A 187 2.90 14.64 -19.72
N PRO A 188 1.76 15.36 -19.82
CA PRO A 188 1.81 16.77 -20.18
C PRO A 188 2.66 17.50 -19.15
N GLU A 189 3.77 18.09 -19.57
CA GLU A 189 4.77 18.65 -18.64
C GLU A 189 4.19 19.72 -17.68
N ALA A 190 3.05 20.31 -18.05
CA ALA A 190 2.30 21.30 -17.30
C ALA A 190 1.50 20.77 -16.10
N SER A 191 1.31 19.45 -15.92
CA SER A 191 0.49 18.89 -14.83
C SER A 191 1.28 18.48 -13.58
N VAL A 192 2.61 18.51 -13.65
CA VAL A 192 3.54 18.16 -12.57
C VAL A 192 4.10 19.43 -11.94
N SER A 193 3.65 19.77 -10.73
CA SER A 193 4.36 20.77 -9.93
C SER A 193 5.74 20.21 -9.58
N LYS A 194 6.82 20.87 -10.00
CA LYS A 194 8.21 20.44 -9.75
C LYS A 194 8.85 21.15 -8.55
N ASP A 195 8.12 22.02 -7.87
CA ASP A 195 8.59 22.98 -6.87
C ASP A 195 9.09 22.38 -5.54
N PHE A 196 8.73 21.13 -5.23
CA PHE A 196 9.12 20.45 -3.99
C PHE A 196 10.16 19.32 -4.19
N PHE A 197 10.52 19.01 -5.44
CA PHE A 197 11.54 17.99 -5.72
C PHE A 197 12.94 18.60 -5.63
N ALA A 198 13.84 17.87 -4.99
CA ALA A 198 15.26 18.20 -5.00
C ALA A 198 15.86 18.09 -6.41
N SER A 199 16.93 18.84 -6.65
CA SER A 199 17.72 18.79 -7.88
C SER A 199 19.04 18.04 -7.66
N PRO A 200 19.61 17.38 -8.68
CA PRO A 200 20.91 16.72 -8.56
C PRO A 200 22.04 17.75 -8.35
N PRO A 201 23.20 17.33 -7.80
CA PRO A 201 23.57 15.97 -7.44
C PRO A 201 22.85 15.46 -6.18
N TYR A 202 22.63 14.14 -6.09
CA TYR A 202 21.88 13.53 -4.99
C TYR A 202 22.78 12.79 -4.00
N HIS A 203 22.82 13.26 -2.76
CA HIS A 203 23.34 12.56 -1.59
C HIS A 203 22.18 12.23 -0.64
N LEU A 204 21.53 11.09 -0.89
CA LEU A 204 20.18 10.81 -0.41
C LEU A 204 20.01 10.80 1.11
N ALA A 205 21.07 10.48 1.87
CA ALA A 205 21.05 10.54 3.33
C ALA A 205 21.49 11.89 3.93
N GLN A 206 22.14 12.76 3.15
CA GLN A 206 22.82 13.96 3.68
C GLN A 206 22.10 15.24 3.30
N ASP A 207 21.64 15.36 2.05
CA ASP A 207 21.04 16.60 1.53
C ASP A 207 19.78 17.03 2.28
N GLY A 208 19.05 16.07 2.85
CA GLY A 208 17.82 16.31 3.60
C GLY A 208 18.02 16.81 5.03
N GLY A 209 19.26 16.83 5.54
CA GLY A 209 19.53 17.06 6.96
C GLY A 209 18.79 16.06 7.83
N ASP A 210 18.00 16.55 8.79
CA ASP A 210 17.20 15.72 9.69
C ASP A 210 15.86 15.25 9.08
N LYS A 211 15.49 15.72 7.88
CA LYS A 211 14.23 15.31 7.26
C LYS A 211 14.30 13.85 6.80
N PRO A 212 13.21 13.07 6.98
CA PRO A 212 13.10 11.77 6.32
C PRO A 212 13.14 11.93 4.80
N LEU A 213 13.60 10.89 4.11
CA LEU A 213 13.72 10.85 2.66
C LEU A 213 12.47 10.22 2.03
N ALA A 214 11.92 10.88 1.02
CA ALA A 214 10.86 10.36 0.18
C ALA A 214 11.36 10.28 -1.27
N VAL A 215 11.45 9.07 -1.82
CA VAL A 215 11.87 8.86 -3.21
C VAL A 215 10.70 8.40 -4.06
N LEU A 216 10.32 9.22 -5.02
CA LEU A 216 9.34 8.87 -6.05
C LEU A 216 10.07 8.30 -7.28
N PHE A 217 9.85 7.02 -7.56
CA PHE A 217 10.20 6.41 -8.84
C PHE A 217 9.04 6.52 -9.81
N GLU A 218 9.26 7.18 -10.94
CA GLU A 218 8.28 7.31 -12.03
C GLU A 218 8.99 7.48 -13.38
N THR A 219 8.26 7.25 -14.47
CA THR A 219 8.73 7.52 -15.84
C THR A 219 7.78 8.47 -16.56
N PRO A 220 8.24 9.23 -17.58
CA PRO A 220 7.38 10.14 -18.34
C PRO A 220 6.22 9.47 -19.09
N ASP A 221 6.31 8.17 -19.37
CA ASP A 221 5.36 7.35 -20.13
C ASP A 221 4.43 6.50 -19.24
N CYS A 222 4.40 6.77 -17.94
CA CYS A 222 3.63 6.03 -16.95
C CYS A 222 2.21 6.63 -16.79
N LEU A 223 1.20 5.91 -17.28
CA LEU A 223 -0.22 6.32 -17.19
C LEU A 223 -0.68 6.52 -15.74
N GLU A 224 -0.33 5.62 -14.83
CA GLU A 224 -0.69 5.71 -13.42
C GLU A 224 -0.02 6.91 -12.73
N CYS A 225 1.15 7.33 -13.21
CA CYS A 225 1.86 8.52 -12.74
C CYS A 225 1.11 9.80 -13.12
N GLN A 226 0.41 9.81 -14.27
CA GLN A 226 -0.45 10.95 -14.66
C GLN A 226 -1.60 11.19 -13.68
N ASN A 227 -2.10 10.12 -13.06
CA ASN A 227 -3.19 10.21 -12.08
C ASN A 227 -2.70 10.62 -10.68
N LEU A 228 -1.45 10.28 -10.32
CA LEU A 228 -0.89 10.56 -8.99
C LEU A 228 -0.89 12.05 -8.64
N TYR A 229 -0.50 12.90 -9.59
CA TYR A 229 -0.38 14.34 -9.35
C TYR A 229 -1.71 15.02 -9.05
N PRO A 230 -2.69 15.05 -9.97
CA PRO A 230 -3.96 15.73 -9.72
C PRO A 230 -4.76 15.09 -8.58
N GLN A 231 -4.73 13.77 -8.43
CA GLN A 231 -5.54 13.09 -7.43
C GLN A 231 -4.92 13.11 -6.04
N VAL A 232 -3.59 13.15 -5.91
CA VAL A 232 -2.92 13.01 -4.60
C VAL A 232 -1.92 14.13 -4.35
N PHE A 233 -0.90 14.27 -5.18
CA PHE A 233 0.25 15.14 -4.85
C PHE A 233 -0.10 16.64 -4.89
N ASN A 234 -1.00 17.06 -5.77
CA ASN A 234 -1.43 18.45 -5.90
C ASN A 234 -2.40 18.89 -4.80
N GLN A 235 -2.93 17.96 -3.99
CA GLN A 235 -3.76 18.32 -2.86
C GLN A 235 -2.93 19.08 -1.81
N ALA A 236 -3.46 20.20 -1.30
CA ALA A 236 -2.79 21.02 -0.29
C ALA A 236 -2.41 20.21 0.97
N ALA A 237 -3.26 19.25 1.37
CA ALA A 237 -2.99 18.36 2.49
C ALA A 237 -1.76 17.46 2.25
N THR A 238 -1.57 16.94 1.03
CA THR A 238 -0.38 16.17 0.65
C THR A 238 0.85 17.06 0.57
N ARG A 239 0.74 18.26 -0.04
CA ARG A 239 1.84 19.25 -0.13
C ARG A 239 2.40 19.61 1.24
N LYS A 240 1.51 19.87 2.22
CA LYS A 240 1.89 20.15 3.60
C LYS A 240 2.71 19.01 4.23
N ARG A 241 2.38 17.76 3.92
CA ARG A 241 3.09 16.58 4.46
C ARG A 241 4.42 16.36 3.77
N LEU A 242 4.46 16.50 2.45
CA LEU A 242 5.71 16.40 1.67
C LEU A 242 6.74 17.46 2.09
N ALA A 243 6.32 18.63 2.59
CA ALA A 243 7.24 19.65 3.11
C ALA A 243 8.09 19.17 4.30
N ALA A 244 7.65 18.14 5.03
CA ALA A 244 8.40 17.50 6.11
C ALA A 244 9.51 16.56 5.60
N TYR A 245 9.56 16.29 4.30
CA TYR A 245 10.51 15.37 3.68
C TYR A 245 11.57 16.09 2.87
N TYR A 246 12.71 15.41 2.69
CA TYR A 246 13.54 15.59 1.52
C TYR A 246 12.98 14.73 0.39
N VAL A 247 12.43 15.35 -0.65
CA VAL A 247 11.70 14.64 -1.71
C VAL A 247 12.53 14.59 -2.98
N VAL A 248 12.83 13.38 -3.46
CA VAL A 248 13.61 13.13 -4.67
C VAL A 248 12.73 12.40 -5.68
N ARG A 249 12.82 12.80 -6.95
CA ARG A 249 12.21 12.07 -8.06
C ARG A 249 13.30 11.43 -8.91
N LEU A 250 13.17 10.14 -9.18
CA LEU A 250 14.11 9.38 -9.99
C LEU A 250 13.39 8.61 -11.10
N ASP A 251 13.97 8.63 -12.30
CA ASP A 251 13.61 7.67 -13.33
C ASP A 251 14.36 6.35 -13.08
N PRO A 252 13.65 5.23 -12.81
CA PRO A 252 14.26 3.92 -12.51
C PRO A 252 14.99 3.28 -13.69
N HIS A 253 14.99 3.91 -14.86
CA HIS A 253 15.72 3.50 -16.05
C HIS A 253 16.85 4.47 -16.43
N SER A 254 17.05 5.55 -15.68
CA SER A 254 18.09 6.54 -15.96
C SER A 254 19.41 6.20 -15.28
N ASP A 255 20.52 6.65 -15.88
CA ASP A 255 21.85 6.54 -15.28
C ASP A 255 22.22 7.78 -14.43
N THR A 256 21.21 8.51 -13.95
CA THR A 256 21.39 9.66 -13.06
C THR A 256 22.20 9.25 -11.83
N PRO A 257 23.37 9.89 -11.59
CA PRO A 257 24.26 9.51 -10.49
C PRO A 257 23.66 9.93 -9.14
N LEU A 258 23.84 9.07 -8.14
CA LEU A 258 23.42 9.33 -6.75
C LEU A 258 24.33 8.62 -5.76
N ILE A 259 24.31 9.10 -4.51
CA ILE A 259 24.80 8.37 -3.34
C ILE A 259 23.60 7.89 -2.54
N THR A 260 23.49 6.57 -2.39
CA THR A 260 22.39 5.90 -1.69
C THR A 260 22.40 6.22 -0.20
N PRO A 261 21.30 5.93 0.53
CA PRO A 261 21.26 6.19 1.97
C PRO A 261 22.35 5.47 2.78
N ASP A 262 22.82 4.30 2.33
CA ASP A 262 23.93 3.55 2.92
C ASP A 262 25.33 4.03 2.44
N GLY A 263 25.39 5.16 1.72
CA GLY A 263 26.63 5.81 1.31
C GLY A 263 27.31 5.26 0.04
N LYS A 264 26.67 4.32 -0.66
CA LYS A 264 27.22 3.75 -1.91
C LYS A 264 26.97 4.66 -3.10
N ARG A 265 27.96 4.79 -3.97
CA ARG A 265 27.79 5.42 -5.29
C ARG A 265 27.00 4.47 -6.19
N SER A 266 25.97 4.98 -6.84
CA SER A 266 25.09 4.21 -7.73
C SER A 266 24.52 5.12 -8.83
N SER A 267 23.74 4.54 -9.74
CA SER A 267 22.76 5.28 -10.55
C SER A 267 21.33 5.03 -10.06
N ALA A 268 20.38 5.86 -10.51
CA ALA A 268 18.95 5.65 -10.29
C ALA A 268 18.49 4.26 -10.75
N ARG A 269 18.94 3.81 -11.94
CA ARG A 269 18.68 2.46 -12.48
C ARG A 269 19.18 1.35 -11.57
N GLN A 270 20.46 1.39 -11.19
CA GLN A 270 21.07 0.35 -10.36
C GLN A 270 20.41 0.30 -8.97
N TRP A 271 20.08 1.46 -8.41
CA TRP A 271 19.48 1.53 -7.09
C TRP A 271 18.02 1.04 -7.10
N ALA A 272 17.22 1.45 -8.09
CA ALA A 272 15.85 0.95 -8.27
C ALA A 272 15.80 -0.59 -8.41
N GLN A 273 16.78 -1.18 -9.10
CA GLN A 273 16.95 -2.64 -9.19
C GLN A 273 17.28 -3.25 -7.84
N SER A 274 18.22 -2.68 -7.09
CA SER A 274 18.58 -3.18 -5.75
C SER A 274 17.41 -3.10 -4.75
N LEU A 275 16.55 -2.09 -4.89
CA LEU A 275 15.32 -1.94 -4.12
C LEU A 275 14.18 -2.84 -4.62
N GLN A 276 14.34 -3.53 -5.76
CA GLN A 276 13.29 -4.33 -6.40
C GLN A 276 12.01 -3.52 -6.68
N ILE A 277 12.15 -2.33 -7.28
CA ILE A 277 11.01 -1.52 -7.70
C ILE A 277 10.27 -2.23 -8.85
N ASN A 278 9.07 -2.72 -8.56
CA ASN A 278 8.23 -3.51 -9.48
C ASN A 278 6.93 -2.80 -9.89
N TYR A 279 6.74 -1.54 -9.48
CA TYR A 279 5.57 -0.75 -9.86
C TYR A 279 5.99 0.70 -10.05
N LEU A 280 5.27 1.41 -10.92
CA LEU A 280 5.38 2.86 -11.10
C LEU A 280 3.97 3.45 -11.12
N PRO A 281 3.75 4.61 -10.48
CA PRO A 281 4.70 5.30 -9.60
C PRO A 281 4.94 4.51 -8.30
N SER A 282 6.14 4.62 -7.73
CA SER A 282 6.45 4.02 -6.42
C SER A 282 7.09 5.05 -5.50
N LEU A 283 6.47 5.30 -4.34
CA LEU A 283 6.97 6.23 -3.33
C LEU A 283 7.60 5.44 -2.18
N VAL A 284 8.92 5.49 -2.06
CA VAL A 284 9.68 4.81 -1.00
C VAL A 284 10.03 5.81 0.09
N LEU A 285 9.70 5.49 1.33
CA LEU A 285 9.92 6.36 2.49
C LEU A 285 11.01 5.78 3.40
N PHE A 286 12.03 6.58 3.64
CA PHE A 286 13.16 6.23 4.49
C PHE A 286 13.19 7.14 5.72
N ASP A 287 13.55 6.53 6.86
CA ASP A 287 14.11 7.25 7.98
C ASP A 287 15.61 6.92 8.04
N LYS A 288 16.44 7.93 7.80
CA LYS A 288 17.89 7.78 7.61
C LYS A 288 18.18 6.74 6.53
N GLN A 289 18.84 5.63 6.90
CA GLN A 289 19.21 4.55 5.97
C GLN A 289 18.14 3.46 5.87
N GLN A 290 17.16 3.44 6.77
CA GLN A 290 16.17 2.38 6.84
C GLN A 290 14.98 2.72 5.96
N GLU A 291 14.66 1.83 5.01
CA GLU A 291 13.35 1.85 4.39
C GLU A 291 12.29 1.49 5.42
N VAL A 292 11.41 2.44 5.73
CA VAL A 292 10.31 2.25 6.68
C VAL A 292 9.14 1.57 5.98
N LEU A 293 8.74 2.10 4.82
CA LEU A 293 7.72 1.52 3.96
C LEU A 293 7.83 2.08 2.55
N ARG A 294 7.10 1.47 1.62
CA ARG A 294 6.92 1.99 0.27
C ARG A 294 5.49 1.84 -0.19
N ILE A 295 5.03 2.76 -1.02
CA ILE A 295 3.72 2.76 -1.65
C ILE A 295 3.95 2.35 -3.10
N ALA A 296 3.62 1.09 -3.44
CA ALA A 296 4.01 0.47 -4.71
C ALA A 296 2.79 -0.11 -5.48
N ALA A 297 1.66 0.60 -5.43
CA ALA A 297 0.46 0.32 -6.20
C ALA A 297 -0.42 1.58 -6.27
N MET A 298 -1.63 1.45 -6.81
CA MET A 298 -2.64 2.50 -6.76
C MET A 298 -3.11 2.71 -5.31
N PHE A 299 -2.74 3.84 -4.70
CA PHE A 299 -3.24 4.28 -3.40
C PHE A 299 -3.90 5.65 -3.50
N LYS A 300 -4.96 5.82 -2.72
CA LYS A 300 -5.78 7.04 -2.65
C LYS A 300 -5.22 8.05 -1.66
N ALA A 301 -5.70 9.30 -1.72
CA ALA A 301 -5.06 10.41 -1.04
C ALA A 301 -5.00 10.21 0.47
N PHE A 302 -6.08 9.69 1.09
CA PHE A 302 -6.09 9.34 2.51
C PHE A 302 -4.93 8.43 2.90
N HIS A 303 -4.70 7.36 2.14
CA HIS A 303 -3.65 6.39 2.42
C HIS A 303 -2.25 7.01 2.28
N VAL A 304 -1.99 7.70 1.17
CA VAL A 304 -0.69 8.34 0.94
C VAL A 304 -0.38 9.38 2.02
N GLN A 305 -1.34 10.25 2.34
CA GLN A 305 -1.18 11.27 3.38
C GLN A 305 -0.96 10.65 4.77
N SER A 306 -1.65 9.55 5.07
CA SER A 306 -1.50 8.88 6.35
C SER A 306 -0.14 8.21 6.51
N LEU A 307 0.39 7.62 5.44
CA LEU A 307 1.72 6.98 5.44
C LEU A 307 2.86 8.01 5.47
N LEU A 308 2.68 9.17 4.82
CA LEU A 308 3.59 10.31 4.99
C LEU A 308 3.60 10.80 6.45
N ASP A 309 2.46 10.86 7.13
CA ASP A 309 2.46 11.23 8.55
C ASP A 309 3.09 10.17 9.43
N TYR A 310 2.84 8.89 9.12
CA TYR A 310 3.34 7.76 9.88
C TYR A 310 4.88 7.76 9.96
N VAL A 311 5.55 8.03 8.85
CA VAL A 311 7.02 8.10 8.80
C VAL A 311 7.52 9.44 9.35
N SER A 312 6.98 10.57 8.91
CA SER A 312 7.47 11.90 9.36
C SER A 312 7.28 12.18 10.85
N SER A 313 6.28 11.59 11.49
CA SER A 313 6.06 11.71 12.94
C SER A 313 6.85 10.71 13.78
N GLY A 314 7.55 9.76 13.17
CA GLY A 314 8.20 8.65 13.86
C GLY A 314 7.22 7.63 14.47
N ALA A 315 5.93 7.66 14.10
CA ALA A 315 4.92 6.78 14.68
C ALA A 315 5.22 5.29 14.49
N TYR A 316 5.92 4.94 13.41
CA TYR A 316 6.35 3.57 13.09
C TYR A 316 7.23 2.91 14.16
N GLN A 317 7.86 3.70 15.03
CA GLN A 317 8.67 3.18 16.13
C GLN A 317 7.82 2.68 17.30
N ARG A 318 6.59 3.19 17.45
CA ARG A 318 5.69 2.88 18.58
C ARG A 318 4.52 1.99 18.18
N GLU A 319 4.01 2.17 16.97
CA GLU A 319 2.96 1.35 16.40
C GLU A 319 3.51 0.71 15.13
N THR A 320 3.91 -0.56 15.19
CA THR A 320 4.48 -1.28 14.05
C THR A 320 3.41 -1.84 13.11
N ASN A 321 2.15 -1.93 13.55
CA ASN A 321 1.02 -2.32 12.74
C ASN A 321 0.42 -1.08 12.05
N ILE A 322 0.81 -0.88 10.78
CA ILE A 322 0.34 0.25 9.96
C ILE A 322 -1.18 0.28 9.84
N GLN A 323 -1.86 -0.87 9.74
CA GLN A 323 -3.33 -0.88 9.64
C GLN A 323 -3.98 -0.37 10.93
N ARG A 324 -3.42 -0.71 12.10
CA ARG A 324 -3.88 -0.14 13.37
C ARG A 324 -3.65 1.37 13.41
N TYR A 325 -2.50 1.84 12.94
CA TYR A 325 -2.24 3.27 12.81
C TYR A 325 -3.25 3.97 11.88
N LEU A 326 -3.57 3.37 10.72
CA LEU A 326 -4.55 3.91 9.77
C LEU A 326 -5.96 3.98 10.37
N HIS A 327 -6.39 2.93 11.07
CA HIS A 327 -7.68 2.92 11.80
C HIS A 327 -7.75 4.01 12.87
N ASN A 328 -6.73 4.08 13.76
CA ASN A 328 -6.70 5.08 14.83
C ASN A 328 -6.69 6.51 14.28
N ARG A 329 -5.97 6.73 13.17
CA ARG A 329 -5.96 8.02 12.49
C ARG A 329 -7.30 8.37 11.88
N ALA A 330 -7.96 7.43 11.20
CA ALA A 330 -9.28 7.63 10.63
C ALA A 330 -10.28 8.03 11.74
N ASP A 331 -10.26 7.30 12.87
CA ASP A 331 -11.11 7.60 14.01
C ASP A 331 -10.83 8.98 14.62
N GLY A 332 -9.55 9.36 14.77
CA GLY A 332 -9.19 10.68 15.28
C GLY A 332 -9.56 11.84 14.34
N LEU A 333 -9.68 11.60 13.03
CA LEU A 333 -10.24 12.57 12.08
C LEU A 333 -11.77 12.67 12.23
N ARG A 334 -12.43 11.51 12.34
CA ARG A 334 -13.89 11.42 12.48
C ARG A 334 -14.40 12.05 13.79
N GLU A 335 -13.66 11.91 14.87
CA GLU A 335 -13.92 12.59 16.16
C GLU A 335 -13.83 14.11 16.05
N LYS A 336 -13.10 14.63 15.06
CA LYS A 336 -13.01 16.06 14.76
C LYS A 336 -14.05 16.52 13.74
N GLY A 337 -15.03 15.67 13.41
CA GLY A 337 -16.06 15.96 12.43
C GLY A 337 -15.60 15.86 10.96
N ILE A 338 -14.42 15.28 10.70
CA ILE A 338 -13.90 15.12 9.34
C ILE A 338 -14.31 13.74 8.81
N THR A 339 -15.14 13.72 7.77
CA THR A 339 -15.48 12.48 7.05
C THR A 339 -14.23 11.87 6.44
N VAL A 340 -14.06 10.55 6.62
CA VAL A 340 -12.97 9.78 6.00
C VAL A 340 -13.57 8.84 4.98
N ASN A 341 -13.11 8.92 3.74
CA ASN A 341 -13.44 7.97 2.68
C ASN A 341 -12.19 7.17 2.32
N LEU A 342 -12.25 5.84 2.46
CA LEU A 342 -11.15 4.94 2.15
C LEU A 342 -10.82 4.89 0.64
N TRP A 343 -11.71 5.41 -0.21
CA TRP A 343 -11.54 5.44 -1.65
C TRP A 343 -11.09 6.80 -2.22
N ASP A 344 -10.87 7.81 -1.36
CA ASP A 344 -10.51 9.18 -1.76
C ASP A 344 -9.05 9.55 -1.45
#